data_AF-A0A6L3IJJ1-F1
#
_entry.id   AF-A0A6L3IJJ1-F1
#
_cell.length_a   1.000
_cell.length_b   1.000
_cell.length_c   1.000
_cell.angle_alpha   90.00
_cell.angle_beta   90.00
_cell.angle_gamma   90.00
#
_symmetry.space_group_name_H-M   'P 1'
#
loop_
_entity.id
_entity.type
_entity.pdbx_description
1 polymer ?
#
loop_
_entity_poly.entity_id
_entity_poly.type
_entity_poly.pdbx_seq_one_letter_code
_entity_poly.pdbx_strand_id
1 'polypeptide(L)'
;MRKEVLELQNLGRMPNESINDDENIDNIVNSYDSLLEKITLPITYDEGEILIKLFPENAFYDLQWSLLKLVESLEVNGDKYKNLIEKCPSEEWRSILSSRYNNWAKKN
;
A
#
# COMPACT_ATOMS: atom_id res chain seq x y z
N MET A 1 9.17 -8.46 11.20
CA MET A 1 9.10 -8.09 9.78
C MET A 1 8.99 -9.36 8.94
N ARG A 2 7.92 -9.52 8.17
CA ARG A 2 7.72 -10.65 7.24
C ARG A 2 8.68 -10.62 6.05
N LYS A 3 8.97 -11.81 5.51
CA LYS A 3 9.86 -11.95 4.34
C LYS A 3 9.26 -11.28 3.11
N GLU A 4 7.96 -11.42 2.91
CA GLU A 4 7.20 -10.85 1.80
C GLU A 4 7.28 -9.32 1.81
N VAL A 5 7.19 -8.70 2.98
CA VAL A 5 7.29 -7.24 3.14
C VAL A 5 8.71 -6.75 2.84
N LEU A 6 9.74 -7.51 3.23
CA LEU A 6 11.12 -7.19 2.87
C LEU A 6 11.37 -7.34 1.37
N GLU A 7 10.78 -8.34 0.72
CA GLU A 7 10.87 -8.51 -0.73
C GLU A 7 10.17 -7.37 -1.46
N LEU A 8 8.98 -6.98 -1.04
CA LEU A 8 8.28 -5.78 -1.54
C LEU A 8 9.12 -4.52 -1.35
N GLN A 9 9.77 -4.35 -0.20
CA GLN A 9 10.69 -3.23 0.04
C GLN A 9 11.85 -3.22 -0.96
N ASN A 10 12.39 -4.39 -1.30
CA ASN A 10 13.49 -4.54 -2.26
C ASN A 10 13.04 -4.30 -3.70
N LEU A 11 11.80 -4.63 -4.05
CA LEU A 11 11.20 -4.25 -5.35
C LEU A 11 11.06 -2.73 -5.49
N GLY A 12 10.98 -2.03 -4.36
CA GLY A 12 10.87 -0.58 -4.33
C GLY A 12 9.43 -0.12 -4.48
N ARG A 13 9.23 1.04 -5.11
CA ARG A 13 7.89 1.57 -5.35
C ARG A 13 7.27 0.90 -6.58
N MET A 14 5.96 0.64 -6.55
CA MET A 14 5.24 0.12 -7.70
C MET A 14 5.34 1.10 -8.88
N PRO A 15 5.56 0.62 -10.12
CA PRO A 15 5.52 1.46 -11.31
C PRO A 15 4.12 2.06 -11.48
N ASN A 16 4.04 3.21 -12.17
CA ASN A 16 2.77 3.77 -12.58
C ASN A 16 2.25 3.02 -13.81
N GLU A 17 0.97 2.64 -13.81
CA GLU A 17 0.33 2.00 -14.97
C GLU A 17 0.47 2.85 -16.23
N SER A 18 0.86 2.20 -17.34
CA SER A 18 1.04 2.83 -18.63
C SER A 18 0.55 1.95 -19.78
N ILE A 19 0.00 2.58 -20.82
CA ILE A 19 -0.36 1.89 -22.07
C ILE A 19 0.85 1.35 -22.85
N ASN A 20 2.07 1.80 -22.50
CA ASN A 20 3.32 1.41 -23.15
C ASN A 20 4.13 0.40 -22.33
N ASP A 21 3.49 -0.24 -21.35
CA ASP A 21 4.15 -1.24 -20.52
C ASP A 21 4.60 -2.43 -21.35
N ASP A 22 5.77 -2.95 -21.00
CA ASP A 22 6.36 -4.13 -21.62
C ASP A 22 6.25 -5.34 -20.70
N GLU A 23 6.68 -6.50 -21.21
CA GLU A 23 6.64 -7.76 -20.46
C GLU A 23 7.45 -7.69 -19.14
N ASN A 24 8.43 -6.78 -19.02
CA ASN A 24 9.17 -6.61 -17.78
C ASN A 24 8.29 -5.96 -16.70
N ILE A 25 7.52 -4.93 -17.06
CA ILE A 25 6.56 -4.32 -16.15
C ILE A 25 5.50 -5.33 -15.70
N ASP A 26 4.96 -6.14 -16.61
CA ASP A 26 4.00 -7.20 -16.25
C ASP A 26 4.59 -8.19 -15.23
N ASN A 27 5.84 -8.60 -15.41
CA ASN A 27 6.53 -9.50 -14.47
C ASN A 27 6.76 -8.85 -13.09
N ILE A 28 7.04 -7.55 -13.05
CA ILE A 28 7.17 -6.78 -11.81
C ILE A 28 5.80 -6.72 -11.10
N VAL A 29 4.72 -6.39 -11.82
CA VAL A 29 3.36 -6.31 -11.27
C VAL A 29 2.91 -7.67 -10.72
N ASN A 30 3.15 -8.76 -11.45
CA ASN A 30 2.87 -10.12 -10.99
C ASN A 30 3.64 -10.48 -9.71
N SER A 31 4.86 -9.95 -9.55
CA SER A 31 5.65 -10.12 -8.32
C SER A 31 5.02 -9.39 -7.15
N TYR A 32 4.55 -8.15 -7.35
CA TYR A 32 3.79 -7.42 -6.32
C TYR A 32 2.54 -8.18 -5.90
N ASP A 33 1.72 -8.60 -6.87
CA ASP A 33 0.47 -9.33 -6.61
C ASP A 33 0.71 -10.59 -5.77
N SER A 34 1.62 -11.44 -6.25
CA SER A 34 2.01 -12.70 -5.58
C SER A 34 2.54 -12.50 -4.16
N LEU A 35 3.19 -11.37 -3.86
CA LEU A 35 3.72 -11.08 -2.54
C LEU A 35 2.64 -10.50 -1.62
N LEU A 36 1.79 -9.62 -2.13
CA LEU A 36 0.69 -9.01 -1.38
C LEU A 36 -0.31 -10.07 -0.92
N GLU A 37 -0.64 -11.06 -1.77
CA GLU A 37 -1.55 -12.16 -1.43
C GLU A 37 -1.06 -13.04 -0.26
N LYS A 38 0.26 -13.15 -0.08
CA LYS A 38 0.87 -13.98 0.96
C LYS A 38 0.90 -13.29 2.33
N ILE A 39 0.67 -11.98 2.39
CA ILE A 39 0.68 -11.25 3.65
C ILE A 39 -0.62 -11.53 4.42
N THR A 40 -0.46 -12.13 5.59
CA THR A 40 -1.57 -12.41 6.52
C THR A 40 -1.76 -11.29 7.53
N LEU A 41 -3.01 -11.04 7.91
CA LEU A 41 -3.38 -10.06 8.94
C LEU A 41 -3.26 -10.65 10.36
N PRO A 42 -2.99 -9.83 11.40
CA PRO A 42 -2.72 -8.39 11.32
C PRO A 42 -1.27 -8.09 10.91
N ILE A 43 -1.04 -6.92 10.31
CA ILE A 43 0.30 -6.41 10.02
C ILE A 43 0.79 -5.48 11.15
N THR A 44 2.10 -5.36 11.28
CA THR A 44 2.75 -4.44 12.24
C THR A 44 2.89 -3.03 11.65
N TYR A 45 3.08 -2.02 12.50
CA TYR A 45 3.25 -0.64 12.04
C TYR A 45 4.43 -0.48 11.07
N ASP A 46 5.58 -1.08 11.38
CA ASP A 46 6.78 -1.03 10.54
C ASP A 46 6.52 -1.62 9.14
N GLU A 47 5.73 -2.70 9.07
CA GLU A 47 5.31 -3.27 7.80
C GLU A 47 4.36 -2.32 7.05
N GLY A 48 3.43 -1.69 7.77
CA GLY A 48 2.58 -0.63 7.23
C GLY A 48 3.38 0.52 6.60
N GLU A 49 4.45 0.96 7.25
CA GLU A 49 5.32 2.04 6.74
C GLU A 49 6.04 1.68 5.45
N ILE A 50 6.32 0.40 5.24
CA ILE A 50 6.86 -0.10 3.97
C ILE A 50 5.74 -0.14 2.94
N LEU A 51 4.62 -0.79 3.26
CA LEU A 51 3.50 -1.00 2.33
C LEU A 51 2.92 0.32 1.80
N ILE A 52 2.79 1.35 2.65
CA ILE A 52 2.25 2.65 2.21
C ILE A 52 3.14 3.35 1.17
N LYS A 53 4.46 3.10 1.21
CA LYS A 53 5.42 3.68 0.27
C LYS A 53 5.44 2.96 -1.09
N LEU A 54 4.80 1.78 -1.17
CA LEU A 54 4.72 1.01 -2.41
C LEU A 54 3.70 1.60 -3.39
N PHE A 55 2.76 2.42 -2.92
CA PHE A 55 1.78 3.06 -3.79
C PHE A 55 2.51 3.74 -4.97
N PRO A 56 2.08 3.52 -6.22
CA PRO A 56 2.54 4.30 -7.36
C PRO A 56 2.13 5.76 -7.14
N GLU A 57 2.74 6.69 -7.87
CA GLU A 57 2.38 8.12 -7.76
C GLU A 57 1.00 8.40 -8.39
N ASN A 58 0.71 7.70 -9.48
CA ASN A 58 -0.48 7.90 -10.32
C ASN A 58 -1.33 6.62 -10.39
N ALA A 59 -1.43 6.01 -11.58
CA ALA A 59 -2.31 4.87 -11.85
C ALA A 59 -1.77 3.53 -11.33
N PHE A 60 -2.70 2.65 -10.96
CA PHE A 60 -2.46 1.31 -10.40
C PHE A 60 -2.84 0.21 -11.38
N TYR A 61 -2.14 -0.92 -11.31
CA TYR A 61 -2.49 -2.16 -12.01
C TYR A 61 -3.52 -3.01 -11.24
N ASP A 62 -4.61 -2.40 -10.77
CA ASP A 62 -5.65 -3.07 -9.97
C ASP A 62 -5.23 -3.66 -8.61
N LEU A 63 -4.00 -3.39 -8.15
CA LEU A 63 -3.48 -3.85 -6.84
C LEU A 63 -3.86 -2.93 -5.66
N GLN A 64 -4.57 -1.83 -5.91
CA GLN A 64 -4.93 -0.85 -4.89
C GLN A 64 -5.70 -1.44 -3.71
N TRP A 65 -6.59 -2.40 -3.97
CA TRP A 65 -7.46 -2.97 -2.94
C TRP A 65 -6.70 -3.86 -1.96
N SER A 66 -5.73 -4.62 -2.45
CA SER A 66 -4.85 -5.46 -1.62
C SER A 66 -4.04 -4.59 -0.65
N LEU A 67 -3.43 -3.51 -1.16
CA LEU A 67 -2.68 -2.58 -0.32
C LEU A 67 -3.57 -1.82 0.67
N LEU A 68 -4.72 -1.31 0.24
CA LEU A 68 -5.68 -0.64 1.13
C LEU A 68 -6.08 -1.55 2.28
N LYS A 69 -6.46 -2.80 1.99
CA LYS A 69 -6.89 -3.76 3.01
C LYS A 69 -5.78 -4.02 4.04
N LEU A 70 -4.53 -4.15 3.58
CA LEU A 70 -3.39 -4.34 4.47
C LEU A 70 -3.16 -3.10 5.36
N VAL A 71 -3.07 -1.90 4.78
CA VAL A 71 -2.85 -0.66 5.53
C VAL A 71 -3.99 -0.38 6.51
N GLU A 72 -5.25 -0.52 6.07
CA GLU A 72 -6.44 -0.26 6.92
C GLU A 72 -6.62 -1.28 8.05
N SER A 73 -5.96 -2.44 7.97
CA SER A 73 -5.98 -3.44 9.05
C SER A 73 -5.11 -3.09 10.25
N LEU A 74 -4.32 -2.00 10.17
CA LEU A 74 -3.43 -1.59 11.24
C LEU A 74 -4.21 -1.11 12.48
N GLU A 75 -4.06 -1.84 13.56
CA GLU A 75 -4.58 -1.45 14.87
C GLU A 75 -3.58 -0.53 15.58
N VAL A 76 -3.54 0.74 15.16
CA VAL A 76 -2.69 1.78 15.76
C VAL A 76 -3.50 3.00 16.18
N ASN A 77 -2.94 3.82 17.06
CA ASN A 77 -3.57 5.08 17.45
C ASN A 77 -3.74 6.02 16.24
N GLY A 78 -4.68 6.95 16.35
CA GLY A 78 -5.04 7.83 15.24
C GLY A 78 -3.90 8.68 14.71
N ASP A 79 -3.02 9.17 15.58
CA ASP A 79 -1.87 9.99 15.17
C ASP A 79 -0.84 9.18 14.38
N LYS A 80 -0.56 7.94 14.80
CA LYS A 80 0.32 7.03 14.04
C LYS A 80 -0.26 6.68 12.68
N TYR A 81 -1.57 6.44 12.61
CA TYR A 81 -2.24 6.16 11.34
C TYR A 81 -2.19 7.37 10.40
N LYS A 82 -2.45 8.59 10.90
CA LYS A 82 -2.31 9.82 10.10
C LYS A 82 -0.88 10.03 9.61
N ASN A 83 0.11 9.86 10.48
CA ASN A 83 1.53 9.93 10.10
C ASN A 83 1.92 8.90 9.04
N LEU A 84 1.27 7.74 9.04
CA LEU A 84 1.46 6.72 8.02
C LEU A 84 0.91 7.21 6.67
N ILE A 85 -0.32 7.74 6.63
CA ILE A 85 -0.95 8.26 5.42
C ILE A 85 -0.10 9.36 4.76
N GLU A 86 0.53 10.24 5.54
CA GLU A 86 1.42 11.29 5.02
C GLU A 86 2.64 10.76 4.25
N LYS A 87 3.02 9.49 4.45
CA LYS A 87 4.10 8.82 3.74
C LYS A 87 3.66 8.19 2.42
N CYS A 88 2.36 8.24 2.10
CA CYS A 88 1.84 7.78 0.82
C CYS A 88 2.32 8.71 -0.30
N PRO A 89 3.04 8.21 -1.31
CA PRO A 89 3.57 9.02 -2.41
C PRO A 89 2.49 9.54 -3.35
N SER A 90 1.34 8.87 -3.46
CA SER A 90 0.21 9.33 -4.28
C SER A 90 -0.67 10.30 -3.51
N GLU A 91 -0.88 11.49 -4.07
CA GLU A 91 -1.77 12.48 -3.49
C GLU A 91 -3.23 12.02 -3.48
N GLU A 92 -3.66 11.34 -4.56
CA GLU A 92 -4.99 10.78 -4.68
C GLU A 92 -5.24 9.75 -3.56
N TRP A 93 -4.34 8.78 -3.43
CA TRP A 93 -4.50 7.73 -2.43
C TRP A 93 -4.33 8.21 -1.01
N ARG A 94 -3.45 9.18 -0.77
CA ARG A 94 -3.35 9.89 0.51
C ARG A 94 -4.68 10.54 0.89
N SER A 95 -5.36 11.19 -0.05
CA SER A 95 -6.67 11.81 0.16
C SER A 95 -7.76 10.77 0.43
N ILE A 96 -7.76 9.67 -0.32
CA ILE A 96 -8.71 8.55 -0.15
C ILE A 96 -8.55 7.92 1.23
N LEU A 97 -7.33 7.55 1.62
CA LEU A 97 -7.03 6.96 2.94
C LEU A 97 -7.43 7.90 4.08
N SER A 98 -7.11 9.18 3.95
CA SER A 98 -7.50 10.21 4.94
C SER A 98 -9.01 10.31 5.08
N SER A 99 -9.74 10.32 3.96
CA SER A 99 -11.20 10.41 3.95
C SER A 99 -11.84 9.18 4.58
N ARG A 100 -11.33 7.98 4.25
CA ARG A 100 -11.81 6.70 4.80
C ARG A 100 -11.57 6.63 6.31
N TYR A 101 -10.37 7.00 6.76
CA TYR A 101 -10.04 7.08 8.18
C TYR A 101 -10.95 8.07 8.93
N ASN A 102 -11.12 9.29 8.41
CA ASN A 102 -11.98 10.31 9.03
C ASN A 102 -13.44 9.85 9.11
N ASN A 103 -13.93 9.12 8.10
CA ASN A 103 -15.29 8.56 8.12
C ASN A 103 -15.43 7.44 9.16
N TRP A 104 -14.41 6.60 9.34
CA TRP A 104 -14.39 5.59 10.40
C TRP A 104 -14.34 6.24 11.79
N ALA A 105 -13.48 7.25 11.98
CA ALA A 105 -13.30 7.97 13.25
C ALA A 105 -14.50 8.86 13.65
N LYS A 106 -15.39 9.20 12.70
CA LYS A 106 -16.67 9.86 13.00
C LYS A 106 -17.75 8.88 13.47
N LYS A 107 -17.62 7.60 13.10
CA LYS A 107 -18.62 6.56 13.37
C LYS A 107 -18.32 5.73 14.63
N ASN A 108 -17.08 5.79 15.12
CA ASN A 108 -16.59 5.09 16.32
C ASN A 108 -15.99 6.12 17.28
#